data_AF-A0A087R2M8-F1
#
_entry.id   AF-A0A087R2M8-F1
#
_cell.length_a   1.000
_cell.length_b   1.000
_cell.length_c   1.000
_cell.angle_alpha   90.00
_cell.angle_beta   90.00
_cell.angle_gamma   90.00
#
_symmetry.space_group_name_H-M   'P 1'
#
loop_
_entity.id
_entity.type
_entity.pdbx_description
1 polymer ?
#
loop_
_entity_poly.entity_id
_entity_poly.type
_entity_poly.pdbx_seq_one_letter_code
_entity_poly.pdbx_strand_id
1 'polypeptide(L)'
;LLRSGIVCLPGSSDRLGRALLRVTTSGSAWGAAWCSATELARLILYLCSLPRREAKDSGLTVVVDARKQPPAPVLFSALCSVQSISPGCIHTVLLLAEKELVPHRERLPGVQVETLASLKALGRYVDSSQLTQELDGAFPYCHDEWVQFFQKLHPFTASLRQASELLQSCIHELRSTDTLAGTQDVATCIGRHQELMRRVLSDPQLVRVQREAGAVLARLRRE
;
A
#
# COMPACT_ATOMS: atom_id res chain seq x y z
N LEU A 1 5.40 -10.45 -6.92
CA LEU A 1 4.35 -10.31 -5.88
C LEU A 1 3.17 -9.50 -6.36
N LEU A 2 3.28 -8.16 -6.51
CA LEU A 2 2.12 -7.31 -6.85
C LEU A 2 1.35 -7.78 -8.08
N ARG A 3 2.03 -8.10 -9.19
CA ARG A 3 1.44 -8.59 -10.45
C ARG A 3 0.63 -9.90 -10.35
N SER A 4 0.72 -10.63 -9.26
CA SER A 4 0.06 -11.94 -9.15
C SER A 4 -1.45 -11.85 -8.93
N GLY A 5 -1.96 -10.71 -8.44
CA GLY A 5 -3.38 -10.52 -8.17
C GLY A 5 -3.98 -11.38 -7.05
N ILE A 6 -3.20 -12.23 -6.37
CA ILE A 6 -3.73 -13.12 -5.32
C ILE A 6 -4.20 -12.37 -4.07
N VAL A 7 -3.58 -11.20 -3.82
CA VAL A 7 -4.01 -10.23 -2.81
C VAL A 7 -4.08 -8.86 -3.48
N CYS A 8 -5.24 -8.22 -3.41
CA CYS A 8 -5.53 -6.95 -4.08
C CYS A 8 -6.15 -5.96 -3.10
N LEU A 9 -5.89 -4.66 -3.30
CA LEU A 9 -6.57 -3.56 -2.60
C LEU A 9 -7.29 -2.69 -3.64
N PRO A 10 -8.55 -3.01 -3.99
CA PRO A 10 -9.26 -2.32 -5.07
C PRO A 10 -9.50 -0.83 -4.84
N GLY A 11 -9.47 -0.40 -3.57
CA GLY A 11 -9.84 0.96 -3.17
C GLY A 11 -11.31 1.10 -2.77
N SER A 12 -12.05 0.00 -2.71
CA SER A 12 -13.40 -0.06 -2.16
C SER A 12 -13.40 -0.23 -0.64
N SER A 13 -14.57 -0.03 -0.03
CA SER A 13 -14.76 -0.10 1.42
C SER A 13 -15.94 -0.97 1.83
N ASP A 14 -15.89 -1.48 3.06
CA ASP A 14 -17.05 -2.11 3.69
C ASP A 14 -18.09 -1.07 4.16
N ARG A 15 -19.22 -1.53 4.68
CA ARG A 15 -20.32 -0.68 5.15
C ARG A 15 -19.94 0.24 6.32
N LEU A 16 -18.82 -0.02 6.99
CA LEU A 16 -18.28 0.81 8.08
C LEU A 16 -17.15 1.74 7.59
N GLY A 17 -16.88 1.77 6.29
CA GLY A 17 -15.87 2.64 5.69
C GLY A 17 -14.44 2.08 5.73
N ARG A 18 -14.23 0.86 6.22
CA ARG A 18 -12.91 0.22 6.25
C ARG A 18 -12.52 -0.24 4.86
N ALA A 19 -11.26 -0.02 4.47
CA ALA A 19 -10.80 -0.42 3.15
C ALA A 19 -10.81 -1.96 2.99
N LEU A 20 -11.17 -2.42 1.80
CA LEU A 20 -11.30 -3.82 1.46
C LEU A 20 -10.04 -4.39 0.83
N LEU A 21 -9.51 -5.43 1.46
CA LEU A 21 -8.46 -6.28 0.90
C LEU A 21 -9.09 -7.56 0.35
N ARG A 22 -8.97 -7.79 -0.95
CA ARG A 22 -9.49 -9.01 -1.60
C ARG A 22 -8.38 -10.05 -1.72
N VAL A 23 -8.68 -11.28 -1.33
CA VAL A 23 -7.80 -12.43 -1.51
C VAL A 23 -8.52 -13.45 -2.39
N THR A 24 -7.92 -13.86 -3.51
CA THR A 24 -8.49 -14.91 -4.36
C THR A 24 -7.86 -16.26 -4.05
N THR A 25 -8.73 -17.25 -3.92
CA THR A 25 -8.44 -18.68 -3.84
C THR A 25 -7.52 -19.22 -4.91
N SER A 26 -7.87 -18.84 -6.14
CA SER A 26 -7.68 -19.70 -7.30
C SER A 26 -6.54 -19.30 -8.22
N GLY A 27 -5.65 -18.44 -7.75
CA GLY A 27 -4.46 -18.07 -8.48
C GLY A 27 -3.41 -19.19 -8.48
N SER A 28 -2.86 -19.51 -9.65
CA SER A 28 -1.72 -20.44 -9.75
C SER A 28 -0.48 -19.98 -8.95
N ALA A 29 -0.40 -18.68 -8.67
CA ALA A 29 0.63 -18.06 -7.87
C ALA A 29 0.75 -18.61 -6.44
N TRP A 30 -0.31 -19.21 -5.86
CA TRP A 30 -0.23 -19.86 -4.55
C TRP A 30 0.75 -21.04 -4.51
N GLY A 31 0.99 -21.70 -5.65
CA GLY A 31 1.95 -22.80 -5.78
C GLY A 31 3.37 -22.34 -6.14
N ALA A 32 3.61 -21.03 -6.31
CA ALA A 32 4.92 -20.54 -6.71
C ALA A 32 5.92 -20.58 -5.55
N ALA A 33 7.18 -20.89 -5.83
CA ALA A 33 8.24 -20.96 -4.81
C ALA A 33 8.45 -19.64 -4.04
N TRP A 34 8.13 -18.50 -4.65
CA TRP A 34 8.20 -17.18 -4.00
C TRP A 34 7.02 -16.90 -3.07
N CYS A 35 5.93 -17.68 -3.13
CA CYS A 35 4.70 -17.44 -2.36
C CYS A 35 4.83 -17.99 -0.93
N SER A 36 5.69 -17.35 -0.14
CA SER A 36 5.90 -17.66 1.28
C SER A 36 5.08 -16.75 2.20
N ALA A 37 4.94 -17.15 3.47
CA ALA A 37 4.23 -16.35 4.47
C ALA A 37 4.89 -14.97 4.65
N THR A 38 6.22 -14.91 4.61
CA THR A 38 7.01 -13.69 4.73
C THR A 38 6.76 -12.74 3.56
N GLU A 39 6.73 -13.24 2.32
CA GLU A 39 6.47 -12.40 1.14
C GLU A 39 5.02 -11.92 1.11
N LEU A 40 4.07 -12.78 1.48
CA LEU A 40 2.67 -12.38 1.61
C LEU A 40 2.45 -11.35 2.71
N ALA A 41 3.09 -11.51 3.88
CA ALA A 41 3.02 -10.53 4.95
C ALA A 41 3.59 -9.18 4.51
N ARG A 42 4.73 -9.18 3.80
CA ARG A 42 5.31 -7.96 3.21
C ARG A 42 4.35 -7.30 2.21
N LEU A 43 3.71 -8.09 1.34
CA LEU A 43 2.71 -7.58 0.40
C LEU A 43 1.51 -6.96 1.14
N ILE A 44 0.96 -7.65 2.13
CA ILE A 44 -0.20 -7.17 2.89
C ILE A 44 0.15 -5.90 3.68
N LEU A 45 1.32 -5.84 4.34
CA LEU A 45 1.79 -4.63 5.03
C LEU A 45 1.97 -3.45 4.07
N TYR A 46 2.51 -3.71 2.87
CA TYR A 46 2.61 -2.71 1.84
C TYR A 46 1.21 -2.20 1.43
N LEU A 47 0.23 -3.09 1.22
CA LEU A 47 -1.15 -2.70 0.89
C LEU A 47 -1.84 -1.98 2.07
N CYS A 48 -1.62 -2.40 3.32
CA CYS A 48 -2.03 -1.71 4.56
C CYS A 48 -1.51 -0.25 4.60
N SER A 49 -0.37 0.04 3.98
CA SER A 49 0.21 1.37 3.98
C SER A 49 -0.42 2.34 2.97
N LEU A 50 -1.26 1.86 2.06
CA LEU A 50 -1.83 2.66 0.97
C LEU A 50 -3.09 3.48 1.33
N PRO A 51 -4.05 2.96 2.12
CA PRO A 51 -5.25 3.73 2.48
C PRO A 51 -4.92 5.05 3.17
N ARG A 52 -5.87 5.99 3.10
CA ARG A 52 -5.81 7.25 3.83
C ARG A 52 -5.79 7.01 5.34
N ARG A 53 -5.28 7.98 6.10
CA ARG A 53 -5.07 7.86 7.55
C ARG A 53 -6.35 7.51 8.30
N GLU A 54 -7.46 8.14 7.91
CA GLU A 54 -8.78 7.91 8.52
C GLU A 54 -9.24 6.46 8.38
N ALA A 55 -8.97 5.82 7.23
CA ALA A 55 -9.30 4.42 6.98
C ALA A 55 -8.30 3.45 7.64
N LYS A 56 -7.07 3.89 7.95
CA LYS A 56 -6.06 3.08 8.64
C LYS A 56 -6.40 2.90 10.12
N ASP A 57 -6.91 3.94 10.77
CA ASP A 57 -7.22 3.92 12.20
C ASP A 57 -8.35 2.91 12.53
N SER A 58 -9.19 2.57 11.55
CA SER A 58 -10.25 1.56 11.66
C SER A 58 -9.83 0.13 11.30
N GLY A 59 -8.62 -0.05 10.78
CA GLY A 59 -8.15 -1.31 10.19
C GLY A 59 -8.85 -1.67 8.87
N LEU A 60 -8.43 -2.79 8.30
CA LEU A 60 -8.91 -3.35 7.03
C LEU A 60 -9.93 -4.48 7.25
N THR A 61 -10.82 -4.63 6.27
CA THR A 61 -11.64 -5.84 6.13
C THR A 61 -11.06 -6.70 5.01
N VAL A 62 -10.65 -7.94 5.32
CA VAL A 62 -10.09 -8.89 4.36
C VAL A 62 -11.20 -9.83 3.89
N VAL A 63 -11.48 -9.85 2.59
CA VAL A 63 -12.43 -10.79 1.97
C VAL A 63 -11.63 -11.89 1.26
N VAL A 64 -11.75 -13.12 1.74
CA VAL A 64 -11.10 -14.30 1.16
C VAL A 64 -12.13 -15.07 0.34
N ASP A 65 -11.97 -15.06 -0.99
CA ASP A 65 -12.82 -15.82 -1.91
C ASP A 65 -12.32 -17.27 -1.99
N ALA A 66 -12.98 -18.13 -1.22
CA ALA A 66 -12.73 -19.58 -1.12
C ALA A 66 -13.87 -20.41 -1.70
N ARG A 67 -14.69 -19.84 -2.58
CA ARG A 67 -15.78 -20.57 -3.27
C ARG A 67 -15.27 -21.71 -4.14
N LYS A 68 -14.10 -21.55 -4.76
CA LYS A 68 -13.52 -22.51 -5.71
C LYS A 68 -12.54 -23.49 -5.06
N GLN A 69 -11.80 -23.04 -4.06
CA GLN A 69 -10.81 -23.85 -3.35
C GLN A 69 -10.60 -23.30 -1.94
N PRO A 70 -10.13 -24.12 -0.99
CA PRO A 70 -9.78 -23.61 0.33
C PRO A 70 -8.56 -22.68 0.28
N PRO A 71 -8.45 -21.72 1.20
CA PRO A 71 -7.27 -20.88 1.31
C PRO A 71 -6.03 -21.70 1.68
N ALA A 72 -4.88 -21.33 1.09
CA ALA A 72 -3.61 -21.96 1.44
C ALA A 72 -3.20 -21.60 2.89
N PRO A 73 -2.68 -22.54 3.71
CA PRO A 73 -2.28 -22.26 5.11
C PRO A 73 -1.27 -21.13 5.27
N VAL A 74 -0.48 -20.88 4.22
CA VAL A 74 0.49 -19.78 4.15
C VAL A 74 -0.17 -18.40 4.28
N LEU A 75 -1.42 -18.24 3.85
CA LEU A 75 -2.19 -17.01 3.98
C LEU A 75 -2.40 -16.65 5.46
N PHE A 76 -2.86 -17.60 6.27
CA PHE A 76 -3.12 -17.35 7.69
C PHE A 76 -1.85 -17.12 8.49
N SER A 77 -0.77 -17.83 8.14
CA SER A 77 0.57 -17.54 8.67
C SER A 77 1.01 -16.10 8.38
N ALA A 78 0.74 -15.62 7.17
CA ALA A 78 1.02 -14.23 6.78
C ALA A 78 0.14 -13.24 7.55
N LEU A 79 -1.18 -13.47 7.64
CA LEU A 79 -2.11 -12.60 8.38
C LEU A 79 -1.76 -12.50 9.87
N CYS A 80 -1.36 -13.62 10.50
CA CYS A 80 -0.83 -13.63 11.87
C CYS A 80 0.42 -12.74 11.99
N SER A 81 1.36 -12.88 11.06
CA SER A 81 2.59 -12.09 11.04
C SER A 81 2.30 -10.59 10.88
N VAL A 82 1.32 -10.23 10.02
CA VAL A 82 0.88 -8.84 9.85
C VAL A 82 0.34 -8.27 11.17
N GLN A 83 -0.52 -8.99 11.89
CA GLN A 83 -1.04 -8.50 13.17
C GLN A 83 0.01 -8.43 14.28
N SER A 84 1.02 -9.31 14.27
CA SER A 84 2.15 -9.18 15.20
C SER A 84 2.99 -7.94 14.93
N ILE A 85 3.16 -7.56 13.66
CA ILE A 85 3.95 -6.40 13.24
C ILE A 85 3.16 -5.08 13.40
N SER A 86 1.87 -5.11 13.05
CA SER A 86 0.98 -3.95 13.09
C SER A 86 -0.37 -4.36 13.69
N PRO A 87 -0.46 -4.39 15.03
CA PRO A 87 -1.70 -4.75 15.71
C PRO A 87 -2.85 -3.84 15.28
N GLY A 88 -3.98 -4.44 14.92
CA GLY A 88 -5.15 -3.72 14.45
C GLY A 88 -5.14 -3.34 12.96
N CYS A 89 -4.09 -3.65 12.17
CA CYS A 89 -4.16 -3.40 10.72
C CYS A 89 -5.31 -4.20 10.09
N ILE A 90 -5.52 -5.44 10.54
CA ILE A 90 -6.65 -6.27 10.09
C ILE A 90 -7.71 -6.24 11.18
N HIS A 91 -8.91 -5.74 10.84
CA HIS A 91 -10.04 -5.70 11.75
C HIS A 91 -10.88 -6.97 11.67
N THR A 92 -11.19 -7.43 10.45
CA THR A 92 -12.02 -8.62 10.22
C THR A 92 -11.57 -9.37 8.99
N VAL A 93 -11.70 -10.69 9.02
CA VAL A 93 -11.55 -11.58 7.87
C VAL A 93 -12.89 -12.24 7.57
N LEU A 94 -13.41 -12.01 6.37
CA LEU A 94 -14.62 -12.59 5.83
C LEU A 94 -14.23 -13.70 4.86
N LEU A 95 -14.39 -14.95 5.28
CA LEU A 95 -14.11 -16.14 4.46
C LEU A 95 -15.38 -16.54 3.70
N LEU A 96 -15.42 -16.26 2.41
CA LEU A 96 -16.51 -16.66 1.53
C LEU A 96 -16.25 -18.10 1.04
N ALA A 97 -16.89 -19.06 1.69
CA ALA A 97 -16.71 -20.48 1.39
C ALA A 97 -18.04 -21.22 1.51
N GLU A 98 -18.22 -22.27 0.69
CA GLU A 98 -19.33 -23.21 0.89
C GLU A 98 -19.05 -24.05 2.15
N LYS A 99 -20.12 -24.41 2.89
CA LYS A 99 -20.05 -24.98 4.25
C LYS A 99 -19.15 -26.22 4.39
N GLU A 100 -18.93 -26.96 3.30
CA GLU A 100 -18.21 -28.24 3.31
C GLU A 100 -16.69 -28.11 3.12
N LEU A 101 -16.15 -26.91 2.85
CA LEU A 101 -14.76 -26.72 2.40
C LEU A 101 -13.80 -26.14 3.45
N VAL A 102 -14.22 -25.91 4.69
CA VAL A 102 -13.38 -25.28 5.72
C VAL A 102 -13.19 -26.23 6.91
N PRO A 103 -12.17 -27.11 6.90
CA PRO A 103 -12.03 -28.15 7.92
C PRO A 103 -11.68 -27.59 9.30
N HIS A 104 -11.07 -26.41 9.39
CA HIS A 104 -10.61 -25.80 10.65
C HIS A 104 -10.89 -24.29 10.66
N ARG A 105 -11.47 -23.80 11.77
CA ARG A 105 -11.50 -22.35 12.05
C ARG A 105 -10.08 -21.89 12.30
N GLU A 106 -9.42 -21.37 11.28
CA GLU A 106 -8.13 -20.71 11.45
C GLU A 106 -8.32 -19.50 12.38
N ARG A 107 -7.72 -19.60 13.57
CA ARG A 107 -7.80 -18.57 14.60
C ARG A 107 -6.72 -17.54 14.31
N LEU A 108 -7.15 -16.30 14.04
CA LEU A 108 -6.28 -15.13 14.03
C LEU A 108 -6.43 -14.42 15.38
N PRO A 109 -5.40 -14.40 16.24
CA PRO A 109 -5.50 -13.75 17.55
C PRO A 109 -5.91 -12.28 17.42
N GLY A 110 -6.95 -11.87 18.16
CA GLY A 110 -7.43 -10.48 18.15
C GLY A 110 -8.14 -10.04 16.86
N VAL A 111 -8.43 -10.94 15.92
CA VAL A 111 -9.13 -10.64 14.68
C VAL A 111 -10.41 -11.47 14.58
N GLN A 112 -11.52 -10.82 14.25
CA GLN A 112 -12.77 -11.52 13.98
C GLN A 112 -12.66 -12.25 12.63
N VAL A 113 -12.84 -13.58 12.64
CA VAL A 113 -12.91 -14.39 11.43
C VAL A 113 -14.33 -14.92 11.29
N GLU A 114 -15.01 -14.55 10.21
CA GLU A 114 -16.38 -14.99 9.92
C GLU A 114 -16.46 -15.75 8.60
N THR A 115 -17.07 -16.93 8.64
CA THR A 115 -17.32 -17.75 7.44
C THR A 115 -18.70 -17.44 6.89
N LEU A 116 -18.75 -17.07 5.61
CA LEU A 116 -19.96 -16.68 4.89
C LEU A 116 -20.27 -17.72 3.82
N ALA A 117 -21.47 -18.29 3.88
CA ALA A 117 -21.90 -19.35 2.97
C ALA A 117 -22.38 -18.85 1.59
N SER A 118 -22.48 -17.53 1.38
CA SER A 118 -22.98 -16.96 0.11
C SER A 118 -22.62 -15.49 -0.05
N LEU A 119 -22.68 -15.00 -1.28
CA LEU A 119 -22.55 -13.56 -1.59
C LEU A 119 -23.66 -12.71 -0.94
N LYS A 120 -24.87 -13.28 -0.79
CA LYS A 120 -25.95 -12.61 -0.04
C LYS A 120 -25.56 -12.36 1.42
N ALA A 121 -24.86 -13.31 2.05
CA ALA A 121 -24.35 -13.13 3.41
C ALA A 121 -23.22 -12.09 3.48
N LEU A 122 -22.37 -12.01 2.45
CA LEU A 122 -21.34 -10.96 2.28
C LEU A 122 -21.95 -9.56 2.12
N GLY A 123 -23.11 -9.45 1.47
CA GLY A 123 -23.86 -8.20 1.31
C GLY A 123 -24.22 -7.47 2.62
N ARG A 124 -24.22 -8.19 3.75
CA ARG A 124 -24.41 -7.63 5.11
C ARG A 124 -23.22 -6.78 5.58
N TYR A 125 -22.02 -7.05 5.03
CA TYR A 125 -20.77 -6.39 5.40
C TYR A 125 -20.32 -5.39 4.34
N VAL A 126 -20.52 -5.73 3.06
CA VAL A 126 -20.04 -4.94 1.92
C VAL A 126 -21.19 -4.69 0.97
N ASP A 127 -21.33 -3.44 0.51
CA ASP A 127 -22.33 -3.12 -0.49
C ASP A 127 -21.96 -3.66 -1.88
N SER A 128 -22.95 -4.06 -2.68
CA SER A 128 -22.70 -4.56 -4.05
C SER A 128 -21.95 -3.56 -4.94
N SER A 129 -22.11 -2.25 -4.71
CA SER A 129 -21.37 -1.20 -5.40
C SER A 129 -19.88 -1.13 -5.02
N GLN A 130 -19.49 -1.77 -3.92
CA GLN A 130 -18.12 -1.83 -3.40
C GLN A 130 -17.45 -3.19 -3.62
N LEU A 131 -18.19 -4.19 -4.11
CA LEU A 131 -17.64 -5.48 -4.52
C LEU A 131 -17.15 -5.41 -5.97
N THR A 132 -16.01 -6.03 -6.25
CA THR A 132 -15.50 -6.13 -7.63
C THR A 132 -16.32 -7.13 -8.44
N GLN A 133 -16.17 -7.10 -9.77
CA GLN A 133 -16.91 -7.99 -10.67
C GLN A 133 -16.69 -9.48 -10.37
N GLU A 134 -15.51 -9.88 -9.88
CA GLU A 134 -15.25 -11.29 -9.52
C GLU A 134 -16.04 -11.76 -8.29
N LEU A 135 -16.60 -10.83 -7.52
CA LEU A 135 -17.51 -11.07 -6.38
C LEU A 135 -18.96 -10.66 -6.72
N ASP A 136 -19.32 -10.65 -8.00
CA ASP A 136 -20.63 -10.25 -8.54
C ASP A 136 -21.08 -8.84 -8.11
N GLY A 137 -20.12 -7.93 -7.96
CA GLY A 137 -20.36 -6.52 -7.67
C GLY A 137 -20.15 -5.59 -8.86
N ALA A 138 -20.37 -4.29 -8.60
CA ALA A 138 -20.28 -3.23 -9.61
C ALA A 138 -19.04 -2.32 -9.46
N PHE A 139 -18.17 -2.55 -8.47
CA PHE A 139 -16.99 -1.72 -8.27
C PHE A 139 -15.97 -1.94 -9.40
N PRO A 140 -15.59 -0.89 -10.13
CA PRO A 140 -14.63 -1.00 -11.23
C PRO A 140 -13.23 -1.26 -10.67
N TYR A 141 -12.61 -2.36 -11.07
CA TYR A 141 -11.24 -2.69 -10.71
C TYR A 141 -10.55 -3.48 -11.80
N CYS A 142 -9.41 -2.96 -12.27
CA CYS A 142 -8.49 -3.67 -13.15
C CYS A 142 -7.14 -3.78 -12.45
N HIS A 143 -6.71 -5.01 -12.18
CA HIS A 143 -5.46 -5.23 -11.44
C HIS A 143 -4.24 -4.77 -12.21
N ASP A 144 -4.22 -4.96 -13.54
CA ASP A 144 -3.08 -4.54 -14.38
C ASP A 144 -2.94 -3.02 -14.43
N GLU A 145 -4.06 -2.29 -14.58
CA GLU A 145 -4.06 -0.82 -14.51
C GLU A 145 -3.60 -0.33 -13.13
N TRP A 146 -4.11 -0.95 -12.06
CA TRP A 146 -3.68 -0.63 -10.69
C TRP A 146 -2.17 -0.83 -10.51
N VAL A 147 -1.61 -1.95 -11.01
CA VAL A 147 -0.16 -2.20 -10.95
C VAL A 147 0.59 -1.15 -11.77
N GLN A 148 0.15 -0.86 -12.99
CA GLN A 148 0.79 0.15 -13.85
C GLN A 148 0.79 1.54 -13.21
N PHE A 149 -0.30 1.92 -12.56
CA PHE A 149 -0.40 3.17 -11.81
C PHE A 149 0.68 3.24 -10.72
N PHE A 150 0.78 2.21 -9.86
CA PHE A 150 1.79 2.19 -8.80
C PHE A 150 3.23 2.08 -9.33
N GLN A 151 3.45 1.44 -10.48
CA GLN A 151 4.75 1.42 -11.15
C GLN A 151 5.19 2.81 -11.61
N LYS A 152 4.27 3.71 -11.95
CA LYS A 152 4.56 5.12 -12.26
C LYS A 152 4.67 5.97 -10.99
N LEU A 153 3.80 5.73 -10.00
CA LEU A 153 3.73 6.51 -8.77
C LEU A 153 4.97 6.31 -7.87
N HIS A 154 5.47 5.08 -7.72
CA HIS A 154 6.59 4.79 -6.81
C HIS A 154 7.90 5.51 -7.19
N PRO A 155 8.40 5.41 -8.44
CA PRO A 155 9.60 6.15 -8.83
C PRO A 155 9.41 7.66 -8.71
N PHE A 156 8.21 8.15 -9.00
CA PHE A 156 7.87 9.57 -8.89
C PHE A 156 7.93 10.03 -7.43
N THR A 157 7.26 9.33 -6.51
CA THR A 157 7.29 9.65 -5.08
C THR A 157 8.68 9.49 -4.47
N ALA A 158 9.46 8.50 -4.90
CA ALA A 158 10.87 8.35 -4.52
C ALA A 158 11.69 9.57 -4.97
N SER A 159 11.51 10.03 -6.21
CA SER A 159 12.19 11.24 -6.73
C SER A 159 11.83 12.48 -5.91
N LEU A 160 10.54 12.63 -5.53
CA LEU A 160 10.09 13.73 -4.68
C LEU A 160 10.72 13.69 -3.27
N ARG A 161 10.81 12.50 -2.66
CA ARG A 161 11.47 12.34 -1.36
C ARG A 161 12.95 12.71 -1.43
N GLN A 162 13.65 12.22 -2.44
CA GLN A 162 15.08 12.49 -2.62
C GLN A 162 15.35 13.98 -2.84
N ALA A 163 14.53 14.64 -3.65
CA ALA A 163 14.57 16.10 -3.83
C ALA A 163 14.29 16.84 -2.51
N SER A 164 13.29 16.40 -1.73
CA SER A 164 12.97 16.97 -0.42
C SER A 164 14.13 16.82 0.57
N GLU A 165 14.75 15.64 0.64
CA GLU A 165 15.89 15.36 1.52
C GLU A 165 17.11 16.23 1.16
N LEU A 166 17.40 16.37 -0.14
CA LEU A 166 18.46 17.27 -0.62
C LEU A 166 18.20 18.72 -0.18
N LEU A 167 16.99 19.22 -0.42
CA LEU A 167 16.62 20.59 -0.04
C LEU A 167 16.69 20.79 1.48
N GLN A 168 16.18 19.85 2.27
CA GLN A 168 16.24 19.90 3.73
C GLN A 168 17.69 19.89 4.24
N SER A 169 18.55 19.05 3.65
CA SER A 169 19.98 19.03 3.96
C SER A 169 20.66 20.36 3.64
N CYS A 170 20.40 20.94 2.47
CA CYS A 170 20.95 22.25 2.11
C CYS A 170 20.45 23.36 3.03
N ILE A 171 19.16 23.39 3.38
CA ILE A 171 18.60 24.37 4.33
C ILE A 171 19.25 24.23 5.70
N HIS A 172 19.47 23.00 6.17
CA HIS A 172 20.14 22.76 7.45
C HIS A 172 21.59 23.26 7.44
N GLU A 173 22.34 22.97 6.37
CA GLU A 173 23.72 23.44 6.22
C GLU A 173 23.81 24.98 6.13
N LEU A 174 22.90 25.63 5.40
CA LEU A 174 22.83 27.09 5.31
C LEU A 174 22.62 27.71 6.69
N ARG A 175 21.63 27.23 7.45
CA ARG A 175 21.36 27.72 8.82
C ARG A 175 22.53 27.51 9.77
N SER A 176 23.23 26.37 9.66
CA SER A 176 24.42 26.11 10.48
C SER A 176 25.58 27.04 10.16
N THR A 177 25.71 27.47 8.90
CA THR A 177 26.75 28.38 8.45
C THR A 177 26.46 29.80 8.95
N ASP A 178 25.20 30.25 8.90
CA ASP A 178 24.78 31.55 9.44
C ASP A 178 25.03 31.66 10.96
N THR A 179 24.84 30.58 11.72
CA THR A 179 25.16 30.57 13.15
C THR A 179 26.65 30.66 13.45
N LEU A 180 27.52 30.19 12.54
CA LEU A 180 28.98 30.22 12.69
C LEU A 180 29.61 31.48 12.09
N ALA A 181 28.89 32.22 11.24
CA ALA A 181 29.35 33.42 10.56
C ALA A 181 29.76 34.55 11.53
N GLY A 182 29.26 34.56 12.77
CA GLY A 182 29.75 35.46 13.83
C GLY A 182 31.19 35.18 14.29
N THR A 183 31.76 34.03 13.90
CA THR A 183 33.11 33.56 14.30
C THR A 183 34.03 33.20 13.13
N GLN A 184 33.52 33.10 11.90
CA GLN A 184 34.27 32.71 10.69
C GLN A 184 34.46 33.88 9.71
N ASP A 185 35.48 33.78 8.84
CA ASP A 185 35.72 34.72 7.75
C ASP A 185 34.54 34.77 6.76
N VAL A 186 34.02 35.97 6.53
CA VAL A 186 32.88 36.27 5.65
C VAL A 186 33.10 35.72 4.24
N ALA A 187 34.33 35.74 3.71
CA ALA A 187 34.64 35.19 2.39
C ALA A 187 34.40 33.68 2.31
N THR A 188 34.72 32.95 3.40
CA THR A 188 34.50 31.50 3.50
C THR A 188 33.00 31.17 3.57
N CYS A 189 32.23 32.00 4.30
CA CYS A 189 30.79 31.86 4.39
C CYS A 189 30.12 32.03 3.01
N ILE A 190 30.50 33.07 2.26
CA ILE A 190 29.99 33.33 0.90
C ILE A 190 30.31 32.16 -0.05
N GLY A 191 31.55 31.66 -0.02
CA GLY A 191 31.96 30.53 -0.86
C GLY A 191 31.13 29.27 -0.60
N ARG A 192 30.85 28.98 0.68
CA ARG A 192 29.99 27.85 1.07
C ARG A 192 28.54 28.03 0.60
N HIS A 193 28.00 29.25 0.70
CA HIS A 193 26.66 29.59 0.23
C HIS A 193 26.53 29.36 -1.29
N GLN A 194 27.53 29.81 -2.06
CA GLN A 194 27.58 29.62 -3.52
C GLN A 194 27.62 28.13 -3.89
N GLU A 195 28.41 27.33 -3.18
CA GLU A 195 28.48 25.89 -3.44
C GLU A 195 27.16 25.18 -3.13
N LEU A 196 26.49 25.53 -2.03
CA LEU A 196 25.17 24.99 -1.69
C LEU A 196 24.11 25.36 -2.74
N MET A 197 24.12 26.62 -3.21
CA MET A 197 23.26 27.05 -4.32
C MET A 197 23.56 26.25 -5.59
N ARG A 198 24.83 26.08 -5.96
CA ARG A 198 25.24 25.32 -7.14
C ARG A 198 24.79 23.86 -7.03
N ARG A 199 24.93 23.24 -5.86
CA ARG A 199 24.51 21.86 -5.58
C ARG A 199 23.01 21.68 -5.78
N VAL A 200 22.18 22.60 -5.27
CA VAL A 200 20.72 22.57 -5.46
C VAL A 200 20.35 22.78 -6.92
N LEU A 201 20.88 23.83 -7.56
CA LEU A 201 20.50 24.21 -8.93
C LEU A 201 20.96 23.22 -9.99
N SER A 202 22.07 22.51 -9.73
CA SER A 202 22.64 21.53 -10.67
C SER A 202 22.17 20.09 -10.39
N ASP A 203 21.37 19.86 -9.36
CA ASP A 203 20.95 18.51 -9.02
C ASP A 203 20.01 17.94 -10.11
N PRO A 204 20.38 16.83 -10.77
CA PRO A 204 19.64 16.31 -11.90
C PRO A 204 18.25 15.77 -11.50
N GLN A 205 18.09 15.29 -10.26
CA GLN A 205 16.79 14.79 -9.78
C GLN A 205 15.84 15.96 -9.51
N LEU A 206 16.33 17.02 -8.88
CA LEU A 206 15.56 18.23 -8.60
C LEU A 206 15.11 18.90 -9.90
N VAL A 207 16.01 19.06 -10.87
CA VAL A 207 15.70 19.63 -12.19
C VAL A 207 14.66 18.78 -12.93
N ARG A 208 14.80 17.45 -12.90
CA ARG A 208 13.83 16.54 -13.52
C ARG A 208 12.45 16.67 -12.86
N VAL A 209 12.39 16.64 -11.53
CA VAL A 209 11.14 16.82 -10.77
C VAL A 209 10.51 18.17 -11.11
N GLN A 210 11.27 19.26 -11.13
CA GLN A 210 10.75 20.59 -11.45
C GLN A 210 10.14 20.67 -12.86
N ARG A 211 10.74 19.98 -13.84
CA ARG A 211 10.26 19.97 -15.24
C ARG A 211 9.08 19.04 -15.45
N GLU A 212 9.11 17.84 -14.87
CA GLU A 212 8.21 16.75 -15.23
C GLU A 212 7.06 16.55 -14.22
N ALA A 213 7.18 17.03 -12.98
CA ALA A 213 6.19 16.74 -11.93
C ALA A 213 4.77 17.18 -12.31
N GLY A 214 4.62 18.35 -12.96
CA GLY A 214 3.31 18.82 -13.40
C GLY A 214 2.63 17.85 -14.38
N ALA A 215 3.38 17.37 -15.37
CA ALA A 215 2.89 16.42 -16.36
C ALA A 215 2.60 15.05 -15.75
N VAL A 216 3.48 14.56 -14.87
CA VAL A 216 3.29 13.28 -14.16
C VAL A 216 2.05 13.34 -13.27
N LEU A 217 1.85 14.42 -12.50
CA LEU A 217 0.66 14.62 -11.67
C LEU A 217 -0.62 14.74 -12.49
N ALA A 218 -0.60 15.45 -13.62
CA ALA A 218 -1.75 15.57 -14.51
C ALA A 218 -2.12 14.23 -15.17
N ARG A 219 -1.14 13.35 -15.39
CA ARG A 219 -1.39 11.97 -15.86
C ARG A 219 -1.98 11.10 -14.75
N LEU A 220 -1.37 11.11 -13.55
CA LEU A 220 -1.83 10.34 -12.40
C LEU A 220 -3.23 10.74 -11.89
N ARG A 221 -3.70 11.97 -12.17
CA ARG A 221 -5.08 12.41 -11.84
C ARG A 221 -6.16 11.90 -12.80
N ARG A 222 -5.76 11.49 -14.00
CA ARG A 222 -6.67 11.01 -15.05
C ARG A 222 -6.81 9.49 -15.08
N GLU A 223 -5.82 8.81 -14.48
CA GLU A 223 -5.82 7.37 -14.18
C GLU A 223 -6.57 7.13 -12.85
#